data_AF-A0A6P0YDV7-F1
#
_entry.id   AF-A0A6P0YDV7-F1
#
_cell.length_a   1.000
_cell.length_b   1.000
_cell.length_c   1.000
_cell.angle_alpha   90.00
_cell.angle_beta   90.00
_cell.angle_gamma   90.00
#
_symmetry.space_group_name_H-M   'P 1'
#
loop_
_entity.id
_entity.type
_entity.pdbx_description
1 polymer ?
#
loop_
_entity_poly.entity_id
_entity_poly.type
_entity_poly.pdbx_seq_one_letter_code
_entity_poly.pdbx_strand_id
1 'polypeptide(L)' 'MKGVFDFLNLPNYQIPDYQKLNLGSYPPINKLLQQKLSNFFPPHNQTLESDLIYEI' A
#
# COMPACT_ATOMS: atom_id res chain seq x y z
N MET A 1 6.85 -5.29 8.16
CA MET A 1 6.28 -5.09 9.51
C MET A 1 6.99 -4.02 10.33
N LYS A 2 8.25 -3.63 10.01
CA LYS A 2 9.01 -2.62 10.77
C LYS A 2 8.24 -1.35 11.14
N GLY A 3 7.64 -0.67 10.15
CA GLY A 3 6.88 0.57 10.43
C GLY A 3 5.69 0.39 11.37
N VAL A 4 5.03 -0.78 11.34
CA VAL A 4 3.93 -1.11 12.26
C VAL A 4 4.45 -1.31 13.69
N PHE A 5 5.61 -1.96 13.83
CA PHE A 5 6.18 -2.23 15.16
C PHE A 5 6.75 -0.96 15.78
N ASP A 6 7.38 -0.11 14.98
CA ASP A 6 7.83 1.21 15.41
C ASP A 6 6.64 2.07 15.89
N PHE A 7 5.53 2.09 15.15
CA PHE A 7 4.29 2.78 15.54
C PHE A 7 3.71 2.27 16.88
N LEU A 8 3.73 0.96 17.09
CA LEU A 8 3.24 0.33 18.32
C LEU A 8 4.26 0.33 19.47
N ASN A 9 5.45 0.90 19.27
CA ASN A 9 6.58 0.83 20.21
C ASN A 9 6.95 -0.61 20.63
N LEU A 10 6.95 -1.53 19.66
CA LEU A 10 7.30 -2.93 19.84
C LEU A 10 8.70 -3.23 19.28
N PRO A 11 9.43 -4.21 19.85
CA PRO A 11 10.71 -4.64 19.30
C PRO A 11 10.51 -5.21 17.89
N ASN A 12 11.43 -4.88 16.98
CA ASN A 12 11.44 -5.33 15.59
C ASN A 12 11.77 -6.82 15.43
N TYR A 13 10.83 -7.68 15.86
CA TYR A 13 10.94 -9.12 15.79
C TYR A 13 10.68 -9.64 14.36
N GLN A 14 11.59 -10.47 13.86
CA GLN A 14 11.39 -11.19 12.60
C GLN A 14 10.58 -12.44 12.90
N ILE A 15 9.36 -12.54 12.38
CA ILE A 15 8.54 -13.75 12.48
C ILE A 15 9.11 -14.78 11.50
N PRO A 16 9.74 -15.88 11.98
CA PRO A 16 10.18 -16.95 11.10
C PRO A 16 8.95 -17.58 10.44
N ASP A 17 9.07 -17.97 9.15
CA ASP A 17 8.05 -18.71 8.41
C ASP A 17 6.73 -17.97 8.13
N TYR A 18 6.74 -16.63 8.02
CA TYR A 18 5.57 -15.89 7.54
C TYR A 18 5.27 -16.23 6.07
N GLN A 19 4.36 -17.19 5.87
CA GLN A 19 3.90 -17.58 4.55
C GLN A 19 2.96 -16.52 3.97
N LYS A 20 3.20 -16.13 2.71
CA LYS A 20 2.30 -15.24 1.98
C LYS A 20 1.07 -16.04 1.54
N LEU A 21 0.02 -16.05 2.37
CA LEU A 21 -1.20 -16.84 2.14
C LEU A 21 -2.15 -16.22 1.10
N ASN A 22 -2.01 -14.93 0.80
CA ASN A 22 -2.86 -14.19 -0.15
C ASN A 22 -2.28 -14.23 -1.58
N LEU A 23 -2.17 -15.42 -2.17
CA LEU A 23 -1.74 -15.61 -3.57
C LEU A 23 -2.92 -15.54 -4.55
N GLY A 24 -3.86 -14.61 -4.32
CA GLY A 24 -4.91 -14.33 -5.31
C GLY A 24 -4.30 -13.63 -6.52
N SER A 25 -4.60 -14.12 -7.73
CA SER A 25 -4.28 -13.41 -8.96
C SER A 25 -5.40 -12.45 -9.31
N TYR A 26 -5.07 -11.19 -9.59
CA TYR A 26 -6.03 -10.28 -10.19
C TYR A 26 -6.34 -10.71 -11.62
N PRO A 27 -7.61 -10.72 -12.05
CA PRO A 27 -7.94 -10.96 -13.44
C PRO A 27 -7.36 -9.83 -14.31
N PRO A 28 -7.08 -10.09 -15.59
CA PRO A 28 -6.61 -9.06 -16.51
C PRO A 28 -7.64 -7.94 -16.61
N ILE A 29 -7.17 -6.69 -16.54
CA ILE A 29 -7.99 -5.49 -16.71
C ILE A 29 -7.91 -4.97 -18.14
N ASN A 30 -9.00 -4.36 -18.62
CA ASN A 30 -9.01 -3.65 -19.89
C ASN A 30 -8.00 -2.49 -19.87
N LYS A 31 -7.14 -2.39 -20.91
CA LYS A 31 -6.06 -1.37 -20.99
C LYS A 31 -6.58 0.06 -20.98
N LEU A 32 -7.67 0.35 -21.68
CA LEU A 32 -8.27 1.69 -21.70
C LEU A 32 -8.81 2.07 -20.32
N LEU A 33 -9.43 1.10 -19.62
CA LEU A 33 -9.89 1.32 -18.26
C LEU A 33 -8.70 1.58 -17.31
N GLN A 34 -7.64 0.78 -17.40
CA GLN A 34 -6.42 1.00 -16.63
C GLN A 34 -5.86 2.41 -16.84
N GLN A 35 -5.75 2.85 -18.10
CA GLN A 35 -5.27 4.19 -18.44
C GLN A 35 -6.17 5.29 -17.87
N LYS A 36 -7.50 5.14 -17.95
CA LYS A 36 -8.43 6.11 -17.36
C LYS A 36 -8.21 6.25 -15.85
N LEU A 37 -8.07 5.12 -15.13
CA LEU A 37 -7.83 5.13 -13.69
C LEU A 37 -6.47 5.77 -13.36
N SER A 38 -5.42 5.38 -14.07
CA SER A 38 -4.07 5.93 -13.88
C SER A 38 -3.97 7.42 -14.15
N ASN A 39 -4.80 7.97 -15.04
CA ASN A 39 -4.83 9.41 -15.32
C ASN A 39 -5.73 10.17 -14.34
N PHE A 40 -6.75 9.53 -13.78
CA PHE A 40 -7.75 10.18 -12.92
C PHE A 40 -7.29 10.33 -11.47
N PHE A 41 -6.66 9.29 -10.89
CA PHE A 41 -6.28 9.29 -9.47
C PHE A 41 -5.03 10.10 -9.04
N PRO A 42 -4.08 10.50 -9.89
CA PRO A 42 -2.89 11.23 -9.46
C PRO A 42 -3.15 12.45 -8.54
N PRO A 43 -4.07 13.38 -8.83
CA PRO A 43 -4.30 14.52 -7.93
C PRO A 43 -4.83 14.09 -6.56
N HIS A 44 -5.66 13.04 -6.49
CA HIS A 44 -6.18 12.52 -5.23
C HIS A 44 -5.11 11.81 -4.41
N ASN A 45 -4.22 11.07 -5.09
CA ASN A 45 -3.09 10.42 -4.43
C ASN A 45 -2.12 11.45 -3.85
N GLN A 46 -1.87 12.55 -4.56
CA GLN A 46 -1.03 13.65 -4.07
C GLN A 46 -1.60 14.31 -2.81
N THR A 47 -2.92 14.54 -2.76
CA THR A 47 -3.59 15.05 -1.55
C THR A 47 -3.42 14.07 -0.40
N LEU A 48 -3.71 12.79 -0.62
CA LEU A 48 -3.58 11.77 0.41
C LEU A 48 -2.14 11.67 0.94
N GLU A 49 -1.15 11.68 0.04
CA GLU A 49 0.27 11.66 0.41
C GLU A 49 0.65 12.90 1.23
N SER A 50 0.15 14.07 0.83
CA SER A 50 0.41 15.31 1.57
C SER A 50 -0.14 15.23 2.99
N ASP A 51 -1.40 14.83 3.14
CA ASP A 51 -2.06 14.69 4.45
C ASP A 51 -1.32 13.69 5.34
N LEU A 52 -0.88 12.54 4.79
CA LEU A 52 -0.11 11.53 5.53
C LEU A 52 1.29 12.00 5.94
N ILE A 53 1.90 12.94 5.20
CA ILE A 53 3.19 13.53 5.57
C ILE A 53 3.04 14.55 6.70
N TYR A 54 1.91 15.25 6.80
CA TYR A 54 1.66 16.23 7.87
C TYR A 54 1.24 15.60 9.21
N GLU A 55 0.84 14.33 9.23
CA GLU A 55 0.46 13.60 10.44
C GLU A 55 1.58 12.72 11.06
N ILE A 56 2.76 12.64 10.42
CA ILE A 56 3.95 11.90 10.90
C ILE A 56 5.01 12.87 11.40
#